data_AF-A0A1X7ETN8-F1
#
_entry.id   AF-A0A1X7ETN8-F1
#
_cell.length_a   1.000
_cell.length_b   1.000
_cell.length_c   1.000
_cell.angle_alpha   90.00
_cell.angle_beta   90.00
_cell.angle_gamma   90.00
#
_symmetry.space_group_name_H-M   'P 1'
#
loop_
_entity.id
_entity.type
_entity.pdbx_description
1 polymer ?
#
loop_
_entity_poly.entity_id
_entity_poly.type
_entity_poly.pdbx_seq_one_letter_code
_entity_poly.pdbx_strand_id
1 'polypeptide(L)'
;MKIADLNLARVERDLAKHGMTPVAAAEAVTLYRQFLDLVQQHPDLALCPPSAADLAWHAHMLRSAEYRADCIALFGAPIDHDGDAFGTPDFRAAWATTRQLWKERFGVDLVEDPDARDVNSHAPASCLRPLPRAA
;
A
#
# COMPACT_ATOMS: atom_id res chain seq x y z
N MET A 1 -6.32 16.28 -6.45
CA MET A 1 -5.27 15.63 -7.26
C MET A 1 -5.77 14.25 -7.67
N LYS A 2 -5.31 13.65 -8.79
CA LYS A 2 -5.64 12.25 -9.14
C LYS A 2 -4.45 11.35 -8.86
N ILE A 3 -4.69 10.08 -8.49
CA ILE A 3 -3.62 9.09 -8.24
C ILE A 3 -2.72 8.90 -9.48
N ALA A 4 -3.29 8.97 -10.68
CA ALA A 4 -2.54 8.89 -11.94
C ALA A 4 -1.49 10.01 -12.10
N ASP A 5 -1.69 11.16 -11.43
CA ASP A 5 -0.79 12.31 -11.52
C ASP A 5 0.36 12.24 -10.48
N LEU A 6 0.35 11.27 -9.56
CA LEU A 6 1.42 11.09 -8.58
C LEU A 6 2.76 10.77 -9.26
N ASN A 7 3.79 11.55 -8.91
CA ASN A 7 5.15 11.31 -9.37
C ASN A 7 5.88 10.28 -8.49
N LEU A 8 5.66 8.99 -8.79
CA LEU A 8 6.31 7.88 -8.09
C LEU A 8 7.65 7.45 -8.71
N ALA A 9 8.22 8.24 -9.63
CA ALA A 9 9.51 7.89 -10.28
C ALA A 9 10.67 7.80 -9.28
N ARG A 10 10.58 8.52 -8.15
CA ARG A 10 11.56 8.43 -7.06
C ARG A 10 11.41 7.15 -6.26
N VAL A 11 10.17 6.74 -5.99
CA VAL A 11 9.85 5.46 -5.33
C VAL A 11 10.38 4.30 -6.17
N GLU A 12 10.10 4.27 -7.46
CA GLU A 12 10.61 3.26 -8.39
C GLU A 12 12.14 3.18 -8.37
N ARG A 13 12.82 4.34 -8.40
CA ARG A 13 14.29 4.41 -8.34
C ARG A 13 14.83 3.89 -7.03
N ASP A 14 14.17 4.16 -5.91
CA ASP A 14 14.62 3.70 -4.60
C ASP A 14 14.45 2.17 -4.49
N LEU A 15 13.33 1.61 -4.95
CA LEU A 15 13.15 0.16 -5.06
C LEU A 15 14.28 -0.51 -5.87
N ALA A 16 14.64 0.09 -7.02
CA ALA A 16 15.72 -0.42 -7.86
C ALA A 16 17.09 -0.36 -7.18
N LYS A 17 17.39 0.70 -6.42
CA LYS A 17 18.63 0.79 -5.60
C LYS A 17 18.69 -0.28 -4.52
N HIS A 18 17.54 -0.74 -4.03
CA HIS A 18 17.42 -1.79 -3.02
C HIS A 18 17.33 -3.21 -3.63
N GLY A 19 17.67 -3.36 -4.91
CA GLY A 19 17.88 -4.68 -5.53
C GLY A 19 16.69 -5.20 -6.34
N MET A 20 15.59 -4.47 -6.44
CA MET A 20 14.55 -4.80 -7.42
C MET A 20 15.04 -4.56 -8.85
N THR A 21 14.64 -5.44 -9.77
CA THR A 21 14.83 -5.14 -11.19
C THR A 21 13.95 -3.95 -11.59
N PRO A 22 14.29 -3.19 -12.64
CA PRO A 22 13.45 -2.09 -13.11
C PRO A 22 12.00 -2.51 -13.42
N VAL A 23 11.83 -3.71 -13.98
CA VAL A 23 10.49 -4.26 -14.27
C VAL A 23 9.71 -4.53 -12.98
N ALA A 24 10.33 -5.18 -11.99
CA ALA A 24 9.69 -5.44 -10.71
C ALA A 24 9.37 -4.15 -9.93
N ALA A 25 10.25 -3.14 -10.00
CA ALA A 25 10.02 -1.83 -9.38
C ALA A 25 8.83 -1.08 -10.02
N ALA A 26 8.72 -1.11 -11.35
CA ALA A 26 7.60 -0.52 -12.07
C ALA A 26 6.27 -1.24 -11.79
N GLU A 27 6.31 -2.56 -11.66
CA GLU A 27 5.16 -3.39 -11.26
C GLU A 27 4.71 -3.08 -9.83
N ALA A 28 5.65 -3.04 -8.87
CA ALA A 28 5.40 -2.65 -7.48
C ALA A 28 4.71 -1.27 -7.37
N VAL A 29 5.20 -0.29 -8.14
CA VAL A 29 4.62 1.05 -8.21
C VAL A 29 3.24 1.06 -8.88
N THR A 30 2.97 0.14 -9.80
CA THR A 30 1.62 -0.04 -10.40
C THR A 30 0.64 -0.60 -9.37
N LEU A 31 1.03 -1.66 -8.67
CA LEU A 31 0.22 -2.26 -7.61
C LEU A 31 -0.01 -1.27 -6.46
N TYR A 32 0.98 -0.44 -6.12
CA TYR A 32 0.81 0.61 -5.12
C TYR A 32 -0.23 1.66 -5.53
N ARG A 33 -0.27 2.06 -6.80
CA ARG A 33 -1.35 2.94 -7.29
C ARG A 33 -2.73 2.31 -7.17
N GLN A 34 -2.84 1.02 -7.47
CA GLN A 34 -4.09 0.25 -7.31
C GLN A 34 -4.52 0.19 -5.84
N PHE A 35 -3.57 -0.03 -4.93
CA PHE A 35 -3.82 -0.01 -3.50
C PHE A 35 -4.30 1.37 -3.00
N LEU A 36 -3.64 2.47 -3.39
CA LEU A 36 -4.07 3.83 -3.05
C LEU A 36 -5.49 4.13 -3.55
N ASP A 37 -5.85 3.58 -4.70
CA ASP A 37 -7.17 3.76 -5.28
C ASP A 37 -8.26 2.97 -4.51
N LEU A 38 -7.95 1.79 -3.96
CA LEU A 38 -8.84 1.13 -3.01
C LEU A 38 -8.99 1.92 -1.70
N VAL A 39 -7.89 2.44 -1.15
CA VAL A 39 -7.92 3.30 0.05
C VAL A 39 -8.79 4.54 -0.19
N GLN A 40 -8.70 5.16 -1.38
CA GLN A 40 -9.50 6.33 -1.73
C GLN A 40 -11.02 6.03 -1.72
N GLN A 41 -11.41 4.83 -2.13
CA GLN A 41 -12.82 4.45 -2.24
C GLN A 41 -13.41 3.86 -0.97
N HIS A 42 -12.55 3.31 -0.12
CA HIS A 42 -12.94 2.63 1.10
C HIS A 42 -12.17 3.22 2.31
N PRO A 43 -12.29 4.54 2.57
CA PRO A 43 -11.50 5.21 3.61
C PRO A 43 -11.84 4.75 5.04
N ASP A 44 -12.93 4.01 5.21
CA ASP A 44 -13.36 3.47 6.51
C ASP A 44 -12.94 2.00 6.73
N LEU A 45 -12.30 1.36 5.73
CA LEU A 45 -11.89 -0.04 5.81
C LEU A 45 -10.41 -0.17 6.11
N ALA A 46 -10.07 -1.11 6.99
CA ALA A 46 -8.71 -1.62 7.10
C ALA A 46 -8.43 -2.53 5.89
N LEU A 47 -7.46 -2.11 5.08
CA LEU A 47 -6.94 -2.88 3.96
C LEU A 47 -5.55 -3.47 4.31
N CYS A 48 -4.91 -4.12 3.36
CA CYS A 48 -3.53 -4.57 3.43
C CYS A 48 -3.03 -4.69 1.98
N PRO A 49 -1.94 -4.00 1.59
CA PRO A 49 -1.41 -4.11 0.23
C PRO A 49 -0.81 -5.51 -0.04
N PRO A 50 -0.74 -5.95 -1.31
CA PRO A 50 0.14 -7.07 -1.69
C PRO A 50 1.61 -6.70 -1.50
N SER A 51 2.48 -7.70 -1.38
CA SER A 51 3.89 -7.52 -0.96
C SER A 51 4.66 -6.51 -1.81
N ALA A 52 4.48 -6.54 -3.14
CA ALA A 52 5.15 -5.59 -4.02
C ALA A 52 4.63 -4.15 -3.85
N ALA A 53 3.31 -3.97 -3.69
CA ALA A 53 2.73 -2.64 -3.44
C ALA A 53 3.18 -2.07 -2.10
N ASP A 54 3.33 -2.94 -1.10
CA ASP A 54 3.81 -2.56 0.20
C ASP A 54 5.24 -2.02 0.18
N LEU A 55 6.16 -2.73 -0.50
CA LEU A 55 7.55 -2.27 -0.61
C LEU A 55 7.63 -0.87 -1.24
N ALA A 56 6.78 -0.61 -2.24
CA ALA A 56 6.65 0.72 -2.83
C ALA A 56 6.05 1.74 -1.85
N TRP A 57 5.08 1.35 -1.03
CA TRP A 57 4.51 2.20 0.01
C TRP A 57 5.54 2.57 1.08
N HIS A 58 6.34 1.64 1.60
CA HIS A 58 7.43 1.95 2.54
C HIS A 58 8.47 2.88 1.92
N ALA A 59 8.87 2.62 0.68
CA ALA A 59 9.79 3.50 -0.03
C ALA A 59 9.21 4.92 -0.17
N HIS A 60 7.89 5.06 -0.34
CA HIS A 60 7.22 6.35 -0.32
C HIS A 60 7.22 6.98 1.08
N MET A 61 6.88 6.23 2.14
CA MET A 61 6.87 6.71 3.52
C MET A 61 8.23 7.24 3.99
N LEU A 62 9.33 6.62 3.55
CA LEU A 62 10.70 7.09 3.81
C LEU A 62 10.97 8.49 3.21
N ARG A 63 10.17 8.92 2.24
CA ARG A 63 10.14 10.29 1.70
C ARG A 63 9.09 11.13 2.42
N SER A 64 9.24 11.27 3.74
CA SER A 64 8.23 11.84 4.64
C SER A 64 7.55 13.14 4.16
N ALA A 65 8.29 14.06 3.56
CA ALA A 65 7.74 15.30 3.01
C ALA A 65 6.88 15.10 1.75
N GLU A 66 7.36 14.27 0.80
CA GLU A 66 6.64 13.92 -0.44
C GLU A 66 5.39 13.12 -0.07
N TYR A 67 5.54 12.08 0.76
CA TYR A 67 4.46 11.23 1.26
C TYR A 67 3.34 12.02 1.93
N ARG A 68 3.70 12.92 2.85
CA ARG A 68 2.72 13.73 3.57
C ARG A 68 1.97 14.67 2.62
N ALA A 69 2.67 15.31 1.68
CA ALA A 69 2.05 16.22 0.72
C ALA A 69 1.07 15.45 -0.19
N ASP A 70 1.50 14.31 -0.71
CA ASP A 70 0.71 13.48 -1.62
C ASP A 70 -0.54 12.93 -0.94
N CYS A 71 -0.38 12.40 0.29
CA CYS A 71 -1.52 11.88 1.05
C CYS A 71 -2.51 12.98 1.45
N ILE A 72 -2.05 14.17 1.85
CA ILE A 72 -2.96 15.30 2.12
C ILE A 72 -3.73 15.69 0.87
N ALA A 73 -3.07 15.74 -0.28
CA ALA A 73 -3.69 16.14 -1.55
C ALA A 73 -4.67 15.09 -2.12
N LEU A 74 -4.56 13.82 -1.71
CA LEU A 74 -5.46 12.73 -2.12
C LEU A 74 -6.55 12.40 -1.09
N PHE A 75 -6.18 12.32 0.19
CA PHE A 75 -7.00 11.77 1.27
C PHE A 75 -7.30 12.78 2.39
N GLY A 76 -6.68 13.96 2.36
CA GLY A 76 -6.79 14.97 3.42
C GLY A 76 -5.89 14.72 4.63
N ALA A 77 -5.28 13.54 4.74
CA ALA A 77 -4.34 13.17 5.80
C ALA A 77 -3.36 12.08 5.33
N PRO A 78 -2.19 11.92 5.98
CA PRO A 78 -1.33 10.74 5.79
C PRO A 78 -2.07 9.44 6.10
N ILE A 79 -1.86 8.41 5.29
CA ILE A 79 -2.33 7.06 5.60
C ILE A 79 -1.44 6.50 6.72
N ASP A 80 -2.06 5.98 7.78
CA ASP A 80 -1.37 5.39 8.93
C ASP A 80 -0.96 3.93 8.65
N HIS A 81 0.20 3.53 9.18
CA HIS A 81 0.79 2.21 8.99
C HIS A 81 1.10 1.57 10.35
N ASP A 82 0.48 0.42 10.64
CA ASP A 82 0.64 -0.31 11.90
C ASP A 82 1.56 -1.55 11.74
N GLY A 83 2.86 -1.34 11.94
CA GLY A 83 3.89 -2.38 11.82
C GLY A 83 3.67 -3.60 12.72
N ASP A 84 2.92 -3.46 13.82
CA ASP A 84 2.71 -4.53 14.80
C ASP A 84 1.54 -5.45 14.43
N ALA A 85 0.72 -5.08 13.44
CA ALA A 85 -0.45 -5.85 13.05
C ALA A 85 -0.11 -7.12 12.26
N PHE A 86 1.11 -7.30 11.74
CA PHE A 86 1.47 -8.45 10.91
C PHE A 86 1.16 -9.79 11.61
N GLY A 87 0.51 -10.71 10.88
CA GLY A 87 0.14 -12.04 11.38
C GLY A 87 -0.96 -12.07 12.44
N THR A 88 -1.54 -10.92 12.81
CA THR A 88 -2.71 -10.84 13.69
C THR A 88 -4.00 -11.25 12.95
N PRO A 89 -5.09 -11.59 13.68
CA PRO A 89 -6.40 -11.82 13.06
C PRO A 89 -6.90 -10.62 12.25
N ASP A 90 -6.68 -9.39 12.74
CA ASP A 90 -7.11 -8.16 12.07
C ASP A 90 -6.38 -7.97 10.74
N PHE A 91 -5.07 -8.26 10.71
CA PHE A 91 -4.30 -8.26 9.46
C PHE A 91 -4.82 -9.26 8.44
N ARG A 92 -5.11 -10.50 8.87
CA ARG A 92 -5.68 -11.52 7.95
C ARG A 92 -7.06 -11.11 7.44
N ALA A 93 -7.88 -10.46 8.28
CA ALA A 93 -9.18 -9.94 7.89
C ALA A 93 -9.06 -8.78 6.89
N ALA A 94 -8.12 -7.87 7.11
CA ALA A 94 -7.82 -6.76 6.20
C ALA A 94 -7.29 -7.26 4.86
N TRP A 95 -6.40 -8.26 4.86
CA TRP A 95 -5.94 -8.93 3.65
C TRP A 95 -7.07 -9.60 2.88
N ALA A 96 -7.95 -10.36 3.56
CA ALA A 96 -9.11 -10.98 2.93
C ALA A 96 -10.02 -9.93 2.26
N THR A 97 -10.22 -8.79 2.95
CA THR A 97 -10.99 -7.65 2.43
C THR A 97 -10.31 -7.05 1.20
N THR A 98 -9.00 -6.79 1.24
CA THR A 98 -8.25 -6.31 0.06
C THR A 98 -8.42 -7.25 -1.11
N ARG A 99 -8.22 -8.56 -0.93
CA ARG A 99 -8.29 -9.54 -2.03
C ARG A 99 -9.65 -9.51 -2.73
N GLN A 100 -10.72 -9.44 -1.95
CA GLN A 100 -12.07 -9.34 -2.49
C GLN A 100 -12.22 -8.07 -3.33
N LEU A 101 -11.90 -6.91 -2.76
CA LEU A 101 -12.04 -5.61 -3.44
C LEU A 101 -11.13 -5.50 -4.67
N TRP A 102 -9.93 -6.08 -4.60
CA TRP A 102 -8.97 -6.11 -5.70
C TRP A 102 -9.52 -6.90 -6.89
N LYS A 103 -10.11 -8.08 -6.62
CA LYS A 103 -10.77 -8.89 -7.64
C LYS A 103 -11.95 -8.16 -8.27
N GLU A 104 -12.82 -7.57 -7.43
CA GLU A 104 -14.00 -6.84 -7.90
C GLU A 104 -13.62 -5.63 -8.76
N ARG A 105 -12.56 -4.92 -8.40
CA ARG A 105 -12.16 -3.69 -9.09
C ARG A 105 -11.27 -3.90 -10.30
N PHE A 106 -10.28 -4.79 -10.20
CA PHE A 106 -9.24 -4.95 -11.21
C PHE A 106 -9.36 -6.27 -11.98
N GLY A 107 -10.24 -7.17 -11.57
CA GLY A 107 -10.42 -8.49 -12.21
C GLY A 107 -9.24 -9.43 -11.98
N VAL A 108 -8.38 -9.14 -10.99
CA VAL A 108 -7.16 -9.91 -10.68
C VAL A 108 -7.29 -10.54 -9.31
N ASP A 109 -7.06 -11.84 -9.24
CA ASP A 109 -6.96 -12.57 -7.98
C ASP A 109 -5.55 -12.42 -7.39
N LEU A 110 -5.46 -11.80 -6.21
CA LEU A 110 -4.25 -11.85 -5.39
C LEU A 110 -4.17 -13.24 -4.75
N VAL A 111 -3.10 -13.99 -5.02
CA VAL A 111 -2.91 -15.38 -4.56
C VAL A 111 -1.76 -15.54 -3.55
N GLU A 112 -1.14 -14.43 -3.16
CA GLU A 112 -0.07 -14.39 -2.15
C GLU A 112 -0.57 -14.92 -0.80
N ASP A 113 0.29 -15.67 -0.12
CA ASP A 113 0.10 -16.02 1.28
C ASP A 113 0.49 -14.81 2.14
N PRO A 114 -0.46 -14.20 2.89
CA PRO A 114 -0.18 -13.01 3.69
C PRO A 114 0.78 -13.29 4.85
N ASP A 115 0.93 -14.55 5.27
CA ASP A 115 1.82 -14.95 6.35
C ASP A 115 3.18 -15.45 5.82
N ALA A 116 3.37 -15.54 4.50
CA ALA A 116 4.64 -15.96 3.91
C ALA A 116 5.73 -14.93 4.23
N ARG A 117 6.72 -15.36 5.01
CA ARG A 117 7.89 -14.55 5.41
C ARG A 117 8.93 -14.38 4.30
N ASP A 118 8.54 -14.51 3.03
CA ASP A 118 9.53 -14.67 1.96
C ASP A 118 10.41 -13.41 1.78
N VAL A 119 11.68 -13.64 2.11
CA VAL A 119 12.96 -13.04 1.65
C VAL A 119 13.25 -11.55 1.83
N ASN A 120 12.35 -10.72 2.36
CA ASN A 120 12.74 -9.40 2.86
C ASN A 120 12.14 -9.16 4.24
N SER A 121 13.01 -9.00 5.24
CA SER A 121 12.74 -8.87 6.67
C SER A 121 11.92 -7.63 7.10
N HIS A 122 11.11 -7.07 6.20
CA HIS A 122 10.26 -5.89 6.39
C HIS A 122 8.80 -6.15 5.96
N ALA A 123 8.39 -7.42 5.85
CA ALA A 123 7.03 -7.80 5.46
C ALA A 123 5.94 -7.11 6.32
N PRO A 124 4.76 -6.81 5.75
CA PRO A 124 4.08 -5.57 6.08
C PRO A 124 2.79 -5.65 6.86
N ALA A 125 2.55 -4.53 7.52
CA ALA A 125 1.42 -4.16 8.32
C ALA A 125 0.05 -4.23 7.63
N SER A 126 -0.97 -4.46 8.46
CA SER A 126 -2.34 -4.07 8.15
C SER A 126 -2.54 -2.54 8.28
N CYS A 127 -3.52 -2.05 7.54
CA CYS A 127 -3.81 -0.64 7.31
C CYS A 127 -4.60 0.10 8.40
N LEU A 128 -4.49 1.42 8.28
CA LEU A 128 -5.53 2.45 8.43
C LEU A 128 -6.33 2.35 9.72
N ARG A 129 -5.92 3.15 10.71
CA ARG A 129 -6.91 3.75 11.61
C ARG A 129 -7.94 4.49 10.75
N PRO A 130 -9.25 4.22 10.89
CA PRO A 130 -10.28 5.03 10.24
C PRO A 130 -9.96 6.51 10.46
N LEU A 131 -10.05 7.31 9.40
CA LEU A 131 -9.86 8.76 9.53
C LEU A 131 -10.80 9.24 10.63
N PRO A 132 -10.31 10.03 11.62
CA PRO A 132 -11.18 10.52 12.67
C PRO A 132 -12.33 11.28 12.02
N ARG A 133 -13.58 10.86 12.31
CA ARG A 133 -14.76 11.60 11.88
C ARG A 133 -14.54 13.07 12.21
N ALA A 134 -14.69 13.95 11.21
CA ALA A 134 -14.92 15.35 11.50
C ALA A 134 -16.15 15.42 12.42
N ALA A 135 -15.95 16.02 13.61
CA ALA A 135 -17.01 16.24 14.59
C ALA A 135 -18.10 17.15 14.04
#